data_AF-A0A498QZC2-F1
#
_entry.id   AF-A0A498QZC2-F1
#
_cell.length_a   1.000
_cell.length_b   1.000
_cell.length_c   1.000
_cell.angle_alpha   90.00
_cell.angle_beta   90.00
_cell.angle_gamma   90.00
#
_symmetry.space_group_name_H-M   'P 1'
#
loop_
_entity.id
_entity.type
_entity.pdbx_description
1 polymer ?
#
loop_
_entity_poly.entity_id
_entity_poly.type
_entity_poly.pdbx_seq_one_letter_code
_entity_poly.pdbx_strand_id
1 'polypeptide(L)'
;MEFFTTSTTNLVAAARAAGVGHYVAVSIVGCAQLPESGYLRAKVAQEKLIEESGLPYSIVRATQFAEFTDAIAASMTVGDEVRVPDALIQPITAADLAAEVARVAEGKPLGGIENVGGPDKISFEQMARDVLARQGQTKTVVVDPEVGYFGTPLARNSLVTA
;
A
#
# COMPACT_ATOMS: atom_id res chain seq x y z
N MET A 1 -6.88 3.74 14.06
CA MET A 1 -6.36 5.13 14.13
C MET A 1 -5.38 5.27 15.28
N GLU A 2 -5.82 5.10 16.53
CA GLU A 2 -5.00 5.25 17.75
C GLU A 2 -3.62 4.57 17.68
N PHE A 3 -3.56 3.32 17.23
CA PHE A 3 -2.30 2.60 17.04
C PHE A 3 -1.29 3.39 16.20
N PHE A 4 -1.69 3.93 15.05
CA PHE A 4 -0.80 4.63 14.12
C PHE A 4 -0.38 5.99 14.66
N THR A 5 -1.29 6.74 15.27
CA THR A 5 -0.97 8.06 15.83
C THR A 5 -0.03 7.91 17.03
N THR A 6 -0.31 6.97 17.93
CA THR A 6 0.50 6.73 19.13
C THR A 6 1.88 6.19 18.78
N SER A 7 1.97 5.16 17.94
CA SER A 7 3.26 4.60 17.52
C SER A 7 4.12 5.62 16.77
N THR A 8 3.53 6.38 15.83
CA THR A 8 4.27 7.41 15.08
C THR A 8 4.76 8.53 15.99
N THR A 9 3.94 9.00 16.93
CA THR A 9 4.34 10.03 17.91
C THR A 9 5.54 9.57 18.75
N ASN A 10 5.48 8.33 19.24
CA ASN A 10 6.57 7.75 20.04
C ASN A 10 7.86 7.62 19.21
N LEU A 11 7.78 7.14 17.97
CA LEU A 11 8.93 6.99 17.09
C LEU A 11 9.55 8.34 16.69
N VAL A 12 8.72 9.36 16.41
CA VAL A 12 9.18 10.72 16.13
C VAL A 12 9.91 11.32 17.33
N ALA A 13 9.36 11.18 18.54
CA ALA A 13 10.00 11.67 19.76
C ALA A 13 11.36 10.99 20.00
N ALA A 14 11.41 9.67 19.84
CA ALA A 14 12.64 8.89 19.98
C ALA A 14 13.69 9.27 18.91
N ALA A 15 13.28 9.40 17.66
CA ALA A 15 14.15 9.80 16.56
C ALA A 15 14.75 11.19 16.78
N ARG A 16 13.97 12.14 17.29
CA ARG A 16 14.47 13.47 17.66
C ARG A 16 15.49 13.40 18.79
N ALA A 17 15.17 12.68 19.87
CA ALA A 17 16.07 12.55 21.02
C ALA A 17 17.40 11.89 20.64
N ALA A 18 17.38 10.96 19.67
CA ALA A 18 18.57 10.30 19.14
C ALA A 18 19.33 11.12 18.09
N GLY A 19 18.81 12.28 17.65
CA GLY A 19 19.44 13.09 16.60
C GLY A 19 19.44 12.42 15.22
N VAL A 20 18.39 11.66 14.88
CA VAL A 20 18.26 10.99 13.58
C VAL A 20 18.33 12.02 12.44
N GLY A 21 19.30 11.84 11.54
CA GLY A 21 19.53 12.73 10.40
C GLY A 21 18.62 12.46 9.20
N HIS A 22 17.97 11.29 9.13
CA HIS A 22 17.04 10.92 8.08
C HIS A 22 16.01 9.91 8.60
N TYR A 23 14.75 10.34 8.76
CA TYR A 23 13.62 9.47 9.13
C TYR A 23 12.91 8.96 7.88
N VAL A 24 12.98 7.65 7.62
CA VAL A 24 12.28 7.02 6.48
C VAL A 24 11.08 6.22 6.97
N ALA A 25 9.92 6.43 6.35
CA ALA A 25 8.71 5.68 6.66
C ALA A 25 8.07 5.08 5.41
N VAL A 26 7.65 3.82 5.51
CA VAL A 26 6.86 3.17 4.47
C VAL A 26 5.38 3.48 4.65
N SER A 27 4.74 3.92 3.57
CA SER A 27 3.31 4.17 3.47
C SER A 27 2.72 3.54 2.20
N ILE A 28 1.53 3.95 1.76
CA ILE A 28 0.77 3.27 0.71
C ILE A 28 0.39 4.25 -0.41
N VAL A 29 0.65 3.87 -1.66
CA VAL A 29 0.23 4.64 -2.84
C VAL A 29 -1.29 4.84 -2.82
N GLY A 30 -1.73 6.07 -3.06
CA GLY A 30 -3.15 6.42 -3.13
C GLY A 30 -3.90 6.44 -1.79
N CYS A 31 -3.25 6.26 -0.64
CA CYS A 31 -3.89 6.23 0.68
C CYS A 31 -4.80 7.44 0.96
N ALA A 32 -4.41 8.64 0.51
CA ALA A 32 -5.19 9.87 0.67
C ALA A 32 -6.45 9.94 -0.20
N GLN A 33 -6.56 9.11 -1.23
CA GLN A 33 -7.69 9.07 -2.17
C GLN A 33 -8.77 8.08 -1.73
N LEU A 34 -8.52 7.30 -0.67
CA LEU A 34 -9.37 6.21 -0.20
C LEU A 34 -9.81 6.43 1.26
N PRO A 35 -10.51 7.52 1.59
CA PRO A 35 -10.83 7.91 2.97
C PRO A 35 -11.81 6.95 3.67
N GLU A 36 -12.55 6.14 2.93
CA GLU A 36 -13.46 5.15 3.52
C GLU A 36 -12.71 3.99 4.20
N SER A 37 -11.47 3.73 3.79
CA SER A 37 -10.60 2.76 4.46
C SER A 37 -10.06 3.33 5.77
N GLY A 38 -10.51 2.78 6.90
CA GLY A 38 -9.98 3.15 8.22
C GLY A 38 -8.47 2.91 8.37
N TYR A 39 -7.94 1.89 7.68
CA TYR A 39 -6.51 1.60 7.66
C TYR A 39 -5.73 2.64 6.84
N LEU A 40 -6.17 2.97 5.62
CA LEU A 40 -5.48 3.96 4.78
C LEU A 40 -5.56 5.36 5.37
N ARG A 41 -6.69 5.74 5.98
CA ARG A 41 -6.77 6.98 6.79
C ARG A 41 -5.74 7.01 7.91
N ALA A 42 -5.48 5.88 8.57
CA ALA A 42 -4.49 5.82 9.63
C ALA A 42 -3.06 5.95 9.08
N LYS A 43 -2.77 5.44 7.88
CA LYS A 43 -1.51 5.70 7.17
C LYS A 43 -1.35 7.17 6.80
N VAL A 44 -2.41 7.84 6.33
CA VAL A 44 -2.39 9.30 6.08
C VAL A 44 -2.13 10.09 7.36
N ALA A 45 -2.73 9.69 8.48
CA ALA A 45 -2.46 10.32 9.78
C ALA A 45 -0.99 10.12 10.23
N GLN A 46 -0.40 8.95 9.97
CA GLN A 46 1.02 8.70 10.19
C GLN A 46 1.89 9.63 9.33
N GLU A 47 1.60 9.76 8.03
CA GLU A 47 2.35 10.65 7.12
C GLU A 47 2.33 12.09 7.63
N LYS A 48 1.14 12.61 7.97
CA LYS A 48 0.98 13.96 8.50
C LYS A 48 1.79 14.21 9.77
N LEU A 49 1.80 13.27 10.71
CA LEU A 49 2.60 13.39 11.94
C LEU A 49 4.11 13.43 11.67
N ILE A 50 4.59 12.73 10.63
CA ILE A 50 5.99 12.76 10.21
C ILE A 50 6.29 14.11 9.54
N GLU A 51 5.44 14.57 8.63
CA GLU A 51 5.57 15.86 7.96
C GLU A 51 5.64 17.03 8.96
N GLU A 52 4.77 17.03 9.98
CA GLU A 52 4.68 18.06 11.01
C GLU A 52 5.77 17.93 12.09
N SER A 53 6.57 16.84 12.07
CA SER A 53 7.58 16.62 13.10
C SER A 53 8.78 17.57 13.01
N GLY A 54 9.06 18.14 11.84
CA GLY A 54 10.29 18.90 11.62
C GLY A 54 11.58 18.07 11.67
N LEU A 55 11.49 16.73 11.67
CA LEU A 55 12.62 15.85 11.37
C LEU A 55 12.93 15.91 9.86
N PRO A 56 14.19 15.75 9.42
CA PRO A 56 14.46 15.47 8.02
C PRO A 56 13.91 14.08 7.67
N TYR A 57 13.01 13.99 6.69
CA TYR A 57 12.28 12.75 6.41
C TYR A 57 12.16 12.41 4.93
N SER A 58 11.81 11.16 4.67
CA SER A 58 11.27 10.66 3.39
C SER A 58 10.14 9.68 3.65
N ILE A 59 9.04 9.82 2.91
CA ILE A 59 7.93 8.87 2.96
C ILE A 59 7.95 8.06 1.66
N VAL A 60 8.12 6.74 1.78
CA VAL A 60 8.10 5.82 0.64
C VAL A 60 6.72 5.16 0.59
N ARG A 61 5.88 5.59 -0.34
CA ARG A 61 4.57 4.98 -0.59
C ARG A 61 4.74 3.79 -1.51
N ALA A 62 4.46 2.58 -1.03
CA ALA A 62 4.48 1.36 -1.81
C ALA A 62 3.10 1.02 -2.37
N THR A 63 3.04 0.34 -3.52
CA THR A 63 1.83 -0.36 -3.96
C THR A 63 1.62 -1.66 -3.18
N GLN A 64 0.57 -2.42 -3.49
CA GLN A 64 0.24 -3.65 -2.74
C GLN A 64 1.32 -4.72 -2.93
N PHE A 65 1.58 -5.53 -1.90
CA PHE A 65 2.68 -6.50 -1.96
C PHE A 65 2.28 -7.74 -2.77
N ALA A 66 3.19 -8.22 -3.62
CA ALA A 66 3.01 -9.42 -4.42
C ALA A 66 2.74 -10.66 -3.53
N GLU A 67 3.38 -10.72 -2.37
CA GLU A 67 3.23 -11.77 -1.37
C GLU A 67 1.81 -11.82 -0.77
N PHE A 68 1.00 -10.77 -0.95
CA PHE A 68 -0.38 -10.71 -0.46
C PHE A 68 -1.44 -10.94 -1.54
N THR A 69 -1.08 -11.17 -2.81
CA THR A 69 -2.09 -11.39 -3.86
C THR A 69 -3.00 -12.59 -3.56
N ASP A 70 -2.49 -13.64 -2.91
CA ASP A 70 -3.29 -14.79 -2.47
C ASP A 70 -4.38 -14.38 -1.47
N ALA A 71 -3.99 -13.61 -0.45
CA ALA A 71 -4.92 -13.14 0.57
C ALA A 71 -5.93 -12.13 0.01
N ILE A 72 -5.51 -11.30 -0.95
CA ILE A 72 -6.37 -10.33 -1.64
C ILE A 72 -7.42 -11.07 -2.48
N ALA A 73 -7.03 -12.07 -3.29
CA ALA A 73 -7.99 -12.86 -4.06
C ALA A 73 -8.93 -13.66 -3.15
N ALA A 74 -8.42 -14.21 -2.05
CA ALA A 74 -9.23 -14.92 -1.07
C ALA A 74 -10.28 -14.03 -0.40
N SER A 75 -9.95 -12.77 -0.09
CA SER A 75 -10.90 -11.82 0.52
C SER A 75 -12.04 -11.41 -0.43
N MET A 76 -11.84 -11.63 -1.73
CA MET A 76 -12.78 -11.38 -2.82
C MET A 76 -13.58 -12.63 -3.24
N THR A 77 -13.32 -13.77 -2.60
CA THR A 77 -13.98 -15.03 -2.93
C THR A 77 -15.37 -15.12 -2.27
N VAL A 78 -16.40 -15.37 -3.07
CA VAL A 78 -17.76 -15.64 -2.61
C VAL A 78 -18.23 -16.95 -3.25
N GLY A 79 -18.26 -18.03 -2.46
CA GLY A 79 -18.55 -19.37 -2.98
C GLY A 79 -17.51 -19.81 -4.02
N ASP A 80 -17.97 -20.11 -5.23
CA ASP A 80 -17.15 -20.55 -6.36
C ASP A 80 -16.74 -19.40 -7.30
N GLU A 81 -16.99 -18.16 -6.90
CA GLU A 81 -16.59 -16.96 -7.64
C GLU A 81 -15.53 -16.16 -6.89
N VAL A 82 -14.61 -15.55 -7.62
CA VAL A 82 -13.76 -14.45 -7.15
C VAL A 82 -14.28 -13.17 -7.79
N ARG A 83 -14.98 -12.35 -7.01
CA ARG A 83 -15.63 -11.13 -7.49
C ARG A 83 -14.69 -9.95 -7.23
N VAL A 84 -14.24 -9.29 -8.29
CA VAL A 84 -13.16 -8.30 -8.23
C VAL A 84 -13.60 -6.92 -8.72
N PRO A 85 -13.01 -5.82 -8.20
CA PRO A 85 -13.30 -4.48 -8.71
C PRO A 85 -12.83 -4.29 -10.16
N ASP A 86 -13.50 -3.40 -10.91
CA ASP A 86 -12.98 -2.85 -12.17
C ASP A 86 -11.92 -1.77 -11.88
N ALA A 87 -10.78 -2.20 -11.37
CA ALA A 87 -9.64 -1.34 -11.05
C ALA A 87 -8.30 -2.00 -11.40
N LEU A 88 -7.24 -1.21 -11.32
CA LEU A 88 -5.86 -1.67 -11.47
C LEU A 88 -5.19 -1.89 -10.11
N ILE A 89 -4.26 -2.85 -10.10
CA ILE A 89 -3.32 -3.13 -9.01
C ILE A 89 -1.92 -3.26 -9.62
N GLN A 90 -0.89 -2.89 -8.86
CA GLN A 90 0.51 -2.94 -9.32
C GLN A 90 1.37 -3.65 -8.29
N PRO A 91 1.32 -4.98 -8.18
CA PRO A 91 1.95 -5.70 -7.09
C PRO A 91 3.48 -5.53 -7.07
N ILE A 92 4.04 -5.08 -5.95
CA ILE A 92 5.50 -4.94 -5.72
C ILE A 92 5.99 -6.05 -4.81
N THR A 93 7.19 -6.60 -5.05
CA THR A 93 7.77 -7.58 -4.11
C THR A 93 8.31 -6.87 -2.87
N ALA A 94 8.29 -7.56 -1.72
CA ALA A 94 8.90 -7.01 -0.50
C ALA A 94 10.42 -6.78 -0.68
N ALA A 95 11.09 -7.59 -1.52
CA ALA A 95 12.50 -7.44 -1.83
C ALA A 95 12.78 -6.15 -2.61
N ASP A 96 12.00 -5.85 -3.65
CA ASP A 96 12.16 -4.63 -4.44
C ASP A 96 11.85 -3.38 -3.61
N LEU A 97 10.78 -3.42 -2.80
CA LEU A 97 10.49 -2.31 -1.89
C LEU A 97 11.61 -2.10 -0.86
N ALA A 98 12.16 -3.18 -0.30
CA ALA A 98 13.26 -3.08 0.66
C ALA A 98 14.51 -2.44 0.02
N ALA A 99 14.82 -2.78 -1.23
CA ALA A 99 15.90 -2.15 -1.98
C ALA A 99 15.66 -0.63 -2.17
N GLU A 100 14.44 -0.24 -2.53
CA GLU A 100 14.09 1.18 -2.67
C GLU A 100 14.11 1.95 -1.34
N VAL A 101 13.62 1.34 -0.26
CA VAL A 101 13.70 1.95 1.08
C VAL A 101 15.16 2.13 1.51
N ALA A 102 16.02 1.14 1.26
CA ALA A 102 17.46 1.25 1.56
C ALA A 102 18.10 2.38 0.73
N ARG A 103 17.84 2.43 -0.58
CA ARG A 103 18.32 3.49 -1.47
C ARG A 103 17.89 4.88 -0.99
N VAL A 104 16.64 5.02 -0.58
CA VAL A 104 16.12 6.29 -0.02
C VAL A 104 16.84 6.62 1.28
N ALA A 105 16.97 5.67 2.20
CA ALA A 105 17.60 5.88 3.50
C ALA A 105 19.07 6.32 3.39
N GLU A 106 19.83 5.76 2.45
CA GLU A 106 21.23 6.12 2.17
C GLU A 106 21.37 7.49 1.46
N GLY A 107 20.28 8.00 0.88
CA GLY A 107 20.22 9.29 0.23
C GLY A 107 20.01 10.47 1.18
N LYS A 108 19.88 11.66 0.59
CA LYS A 108 19.44 12.85 1.32
C LYS A 108 17.93 12.76 1.61
N PRO A 109 17.46 13.27 2.75
CA PRO A 109 16.03 13.39 3.02
C PRO A 109 15.30 14.12 1.89
N LEU A 110 14.22 13.51 1.38
CA LEU A 110 13.42 14.06 0.30
C LEU A 110 12.60 15.28 0.76
N GLY A 111 12.25 15.33 2.06
CA GLY A 111 11.28 16.30 2.57
C GLY A 111 9.90 16.13 1.94
N GLY A 112 9.56 14.90 1.54
CA GLY A 112 8.34 14.60 0.80
C GLY A 112 8.14 13.10 0.59
N ILE A 113 7.36 12.80 -0.45
CA ILE A 113 6.86 11.45 -0.74
C ILE A 113 7.44 10.93 -2.06
N GLU A 114 7.92 9.70 -2.05
CA GLU A 114 8.27 8.92 -3.23
C GLU A 114 7.27 7.76 -3.38
N ASN A 115 6.64 7.62 -4.55
CA ASN A 115 5.75 6.49 -4.84
C ASN A 115 6.55 5.42 -5.58
N VAL A 116 6.51 4.19 -5.05
CA VAL A 116 7.20 3.02 -5.60
C VAL A 116 6.16 1.95 -5.90
N GLY A 117 6.17 1.48 -7.14
CA GLY A 117 5.26 0.44 -7.62
C GLY A 117 6.00 -0.76 -8.17
N GLY A 118 5.32 -1.89 -8.24
CA GLY A 118 5.80 -3.06 -8.96
C GLY A 118 5.93 -2.81 -10.47
N PRO A 119 6.50 -3.77 -11.21
CA PRO A 119 6.82 -3.57 -12.63
C PRO A 119 5.57 -3.35 -13.49
N ASP A 120 4.47 -4.05 -13.18
CA ASP A 120 3.30 -4.11 -14.05
C ASP A 120 2.03 -3.60 -13.36
N LYS A 121 1.29 -2.73 -14.04
CA LYS A 121 -0.08 -2.36 -13.67
C LYS A 121 -1.03 -3.34 -14.36
N ILE A 122 -1.68 -4.20 -13.58
CA ILE A 122 -2.60 -5.24 -14.07
C ILE A 122 -4.02 -5.01 -13.53
N SER A 123 -5.03 -5.59 -14.17
CA SER A 123 -6.39 -5.60 -13.61
C SER A 123 -6.46 -6.53 -12.40
N PHE A 124 -7.40 -6.27 -11.49
CA PHE A 124 -7.71 -7.23 -10.43
C PHE A 124 -8.19 -8.58 -11.01
N GLU A 125 -8.85 -8.57 -12.18
CA GLU A 125 -9.23 -9.81 -12.88
C GLU A 125 -8.00 -10.65 -13.22
N GLN A 126 -6.98 -10.04 -13.83
CA GLN A 126 -5.75 -10.73 -14.18
C GLN A 126 -5.06 -11.28 -12.94
N MET A 127 -4.91 -10.45 -11.90
CA MET A 127 -4.33 -10.85 -10.61
C MET A 127 -5.06 -12.05 -10.00
N ALA A 128 -6.39 -12.06 -9.99
CA ALA A 128 -7.18 -13.17 -9.46
C ALA A 128 -7.02 -14.44 -10.31
N ARG A 129 -7.00 -14.31 -11.64
CA ARG A 129 -6.77 -15.45 -12.55
C ARG A 129 -5.38 -16.07 -12.33
N ASP A 130 -4.34 -15.26 -12.16
CA ASP A 130 -2.98 -15.72 -11.90
C ASP A 130 -2.86 -16.44 -10.55
N VAL A 131 -3.53 -15.92 -9.52
CA VAL A 131 -3.62 -16.58 -8.21
C VAL A 131 -4.30 -17.93 -8.33
N LEU A 132 -5.47 -18.01 -8.98
CA LEU A 132 -6.21 -19.26 -9.14
C LEU A 132 -5.40 -20.30 -9.94
N ALA A 133 -4.75 -19.88 -11.03
CA ALA A 133 -3.90 -20.74 -11.84
C ALA A 133 -2.73 -21.32 -11.02
N ARG A 134 -2.03 -20.48 -10.24
CA ARG A 134 -0.93 -20.92 -9.36
C ARG A 134 -1.41 -21.85 -8.25
N GLN A 135 -2.63 -21.69 -7.76
CA GLN A 135 -3.24 -22.55 -6.74
C GLN A 135 -3.91 -23.80 -7.31
N GLY A 136 -4.00 -23.96 -8.64
CA GLY A 136 -4.71 -25.07 -9.28
C GLY A 136 -6.23 -25.05 -9.08
N GLN A 137 -6.81 -23.87 -8.87
CA GLN A 137 -8.26 -23.69 -8.67
C GLN A 137 -8.96 -23.29 -9.97
N THR A 138 -10.21 -23.73 -10.14
CA THR A 138 -11.04 -23.48 -11.34
C THR A 138 -12.23 -22.56 -11.09
N LYS A 139 -12.12 -21.66 -10.11
CA LYS A 139 -13.18 -20.69 -9.78
C LYS A 139 -13.40 -19.69 -10.90
N THR A 140 -14.61 -19.17 -11.01
CA THR A 140 -14.94 -18.12 -11.99
C THR A 140 -14.50 -16.77 -11.45
N VAL A 141 -13.81 -15.97 -12.26
CA VAL A 141 -13.50 -14.57 -11.93
C VAL A 141 -14.56 -13.67 -12.56
N VAL A 142 -15.18 -12.83 -11.73
CA VAL A 142 -16.25 -11.92 -12.14
C VAL A 142 -15.82 -10.48 -11.81
N VAL A 143 -15.80 -9.61 -12.81
CA VAL A 143 -15.59 -8.18 -12.58
C VAL A 143 -16.91 -7.55 -12.13
N ASP A 144 -16.92 -6.96 -10.95
CA ASP A 144 -18.07 -6.28 -10.35
C ASP A 144 -17.63 -4.90 -9.81
N PRO A 145 -18.05 -3.79 -10.45
CA PRO A 145 -17.72 -2.43 -10.00
C PRO A 145 -18.20 -2.09 -8.59
N GLU A 146 -19.19 -2.81 -8.04
CA GLU A 146 -19.70 -2.60 -6.69
C GLU A 146 -18.81 -3.28 -5.62
N VAL A 147 -17.88 -4.14 -6.01
CA VAL A 147 -16.96 -4.78 -5.08
C VAL A 147 -15.82 -3.82 -4.71
N GLY A 148 -15.66 -3.57 -3.41
CA GLY A 148 -14.54 -2.80 -2.89
C GLY A 148 -13.31 -3.64 -2.54
N TYR A 149 -12.14 -3.01 -2.51
CA TYR A 149 -10.91 -3.58 -1.96
C TYR A 149 -10.99 -3.59 -0.43
N PHE A 150 -11.19 -4.78 0.15
CA PHE A 150 -11.53 -4.95 1.58
C PHE A 150 -12.71 -4.04 1.99
N GLY A 151 -13.74 -3.99 1.15
CA GLY A 151 -14.93 -3.16 1.36
C GLY A 151 -14.73 -1.67 1.08
N THR A 152 -13.54 -1.24 0.63
CA THR A 152 -13.29 0.16 0.26
C THR A 152 -13.52 0.35 -1.25
N PRO A 153 -14.42 1.26 -1.68
CA PRO A 153 -14.59 1.58 -3.09
C PRO A 153 -13.27 2.05 -3.72
N LEU A 154 -12.99 1.62 -4.97
CA LEU A 154 -11.79 2.01 -5.69
C LEU A 154 -12.14 2.83 -6.94
N ALA A 155 -11.36 3.88 -7.20
CA ALA A 155 -11.23 4.38 -8.55
C ALA A 155 -10.20 3.54 -9.32
N ARG A 156 -10.28 3.54 -10.65
CA ARG A 156 -9.47 2.66 -11.52
C ARG A 156 -7.98 2.67 -11.20
N ASN A 157 -7.42 3.84 -10.87
CA ASN A 157 -5.98 4.02 -10.67
C ASN A 157 -5.58 4.27 -9.19
N SER A 158 -6.46 4.00 -8.22
CA SER A 158 -6.20 4.34 -6.81
C SER A 158 -5.08 3.54 -6.14
N LEU A 159 -4.71 2.37 -6.67
CA LEU A 159 -3.71 1.47 -6.07
C LEU A 159 -2.47 1.26 -6.96
N VAL A 160 -2.23 2.17 -7.91
CA VAL A 160 -1.09 2.14 -8.82
C VAL A 160 -0.37 3.48 -8.80
N THR A 161 0.91 3.48 -9.15
CA THR A 161 1.67 4.73 -9.34
C THR A 161 1.08 5.53 -10.50
N ALA A 162 1.40 6.83 -10.58
CA ALA A 162 1.03 7.67 -11.73
C ALA A 162 1.57 7.11 -13.05
#